data_AF-A0A935X200-F1
#
_entry.id   AF-A0A935X200-F1
#
_cell.length_a   1.000
_cell.length_b   1.000
_cell.length_c   1.000
_cell.angle_alpha   90.00
_cell.angle_beta   90.00
_cell.angle_gamma   90.00
#
_symmetry.space_group_name_H-M   'P 1'
#
loop_
_entity.id
_entity.type
_entity.pdbx_description
1 polymer ?
#
loop_
_entity_poly.entity_id
_entity_poly.type
_entity_poly.pdbx_seq_one_letter_code
_entity_poly.pdbx_strand_id
1 'polypeptide(L)'
;MTLLLAQACVEARERETADVCVAWSDDIASILAIDCVGCHQGAHAEGSYALDAYSGVLGRGTDGVPNAIAGDATSRLLTILAPDSVDDVHRPVAARYDVLRRWVVACDLAYRASLIHEKGLMNPSDPDFHGQLLRDRAYDFEFCAKCHGIDAPGGKSGVSCLTCHPSGPKDCETCHSTAEVLAQGAHAAHLSPGALGYAFACTTCHEVPVTFDAPGHVVAVDGTLDPPPAEVVMSAFASLSLDDVERSPPTYDASTKTCANVYCHGDRLPADTNAEGRRPRWDGGSDQASCGRCHGLPPSNHAIDACELCHQETVSSGLVIHDLEAHLNGRVEVGDESSGCSGCHGSASSPAPPPSLFGETRTSTTPVGAHAVHLSPRQGLRGPMACEDCHLVPDTTLSLGHIDSPLPAEVFPVESWSGRLAAADDAQPAFDHETRRCSDVYCHGGGTTLSQDTSVDVNRTPLWTRVGRQEVVCGSCHGLPPTLWPHNPNMAISDCVLCHASVVDEYGNIRFEGAPNASVSEHIDGEIDR
;
A
#
# COMPACT_ATOMS: atom_id res chain seq x y z
N MET A 1 33.34 71.65 -3.36
CA MET A 1 33.23 70.27 -3.89
C MET A 1 31.76 70.04 -4.18
N THR A 2 31.48 69.81 -5.45
CA THR A 2 30.23 70.12 -6.14
C THR A 2 29.09 69.18 -5.74
N LEU A 3 27.99 69.73 -5.20
CA LEU A 3 26.68 69.08 -5.17
C LEU A 3 26.18 68.98 -6.63
N LEU A 4 25.98 67.77 -7.13
CA LEU A 4 25.37 67.53 -8.44
C LEU A 4 24.03 66.80 -8.26
N LEU A 5 22.97 67.62 -8.40
CA LEU A 5 21.60 67.35 -8.83
C LEU A 5 20.90 66.06 -8.36
N ALA A 6 20.14 66.22 -7.26
CA ALA A 6 18.84 65.57 -7.12
C ALA A 6 17.78 66.45 -7.82
N GLN A 7 17.43 66.14 -9.08
CA GLN A 7 16.23 66.62 -9.76
C GLN A 7 16.06 65.92 -11.12
N ALA A 8 15.25 64.85 -11.15
CA ALA A 8 14.64 64.32 -12.38
C ALA A 8 13.45 63.40 -12.03
N CYS A 9 12.46 63.94 -11.32
CA CYS A 9 11.14 63.31 -11.13
C CYS A 9 10.00 64.32 -11.31
N VAL A 10 10.05 65.20 -12.33
CA VAL A 10 8.86 65.98 -12.74
C VAL A 10 9.04 66.38 -14.21
N GLU A 11 8.78 65.48 -15.14
CA GLU A 11 8.37 65.85 -16.51
C GLU A 11 7.66 64.64 -17.10
N ALA A 12 6.40 64.81 -17.48
CA ALA A 12 5.72 63.85 -18.33
C ALA A 12 6.51 63.83 -19.64
N ARG A 13 7.18 62.72 -19.95
CA ARG A 13 7.70 62.49 -21.30
C ARG A 13 6.51 62.66 -22.25
N GLU A 14 6.59 63.64 -23.15
CA GLU A 14 5.64 63.69 -24.26
C GLU A 14 5.70 62.33 -24.95
N ARG A 15 4.57 61.62 -24.93
CA ARG A 15 4.39 60.43 -25.75
C ARG A 15 4.58 60.88 -27.19
N GLU A 16 5.67 60.44 -27.83
CA GLU A 16 5.61 60.25 -29.27
C GLU A 16 4.31 59.49 -29.53
N THR A 17 3.49 59.98 -30.46
CA THR A 17 2.26 59.33 -30.88
C THR A 17 2.64 58.02 -31.58
N ALA A 18 3.05 57.02 -30.80
CA ALA A 18 3.17 55.65 -31.24
C ALA A 18 1.77 55.24 -31.68
N ASP A 19 1.64 54.91 -32.96
CA ASP A 19 0.39 54.43 -33.55
C ASP A 19 -0.06 53.21 -32.73
N VAL A 20 -1.11 53.38 -31.92
CA VAL A 20 -1.58 52.33 -31.02
C VAL A 20 -2.00 51.15 -31.89
N CYS A 21 -1.53 49.96 -31.53
CA CYS A 21 -1.86 48.75 -32.26
C CYS A 21 -3.38 48.53 -32.29
N VAL A 22 -3.88 48.07 -33.45
CA VAL A 22 -5.20 47.42 -33.50
C VAL A 22 -5.09 46.15 -32.66
N ALA A 23 -6.06 45.87 -31.81
CA ALA A 23 -5.96 44.80 -30.83
C ALA A 23 -7.21 43.91 -30.76
N TRP A 24 -7.04 42.68 -30.26
CA TRP A 24 -8.13 41.72 -30.11
C TRP A 24 -9.28 42.25 -29.26
N SER A 25 -9.01 42.58 -27.99
CA SER A 25 -10.03 42.95 -27.00
C SER A 25 -10.72 44.27 -27.33
N ASP A 26 -10.04 45.13 -28.09
CA ASP A 26 -10.44 46.51 -28.29
C ASP A 26 -11.15 46.69 -29.64
N ASP A 27 -10.68 46.01 -30.70
CA ASP A 27 -11.13 46.23 -32.07
C ASP A 27 -11.61 44.94 -32.76
N ILE A 28 -10.81 43.87 -32.73
CA ILE A 28 -10.98 42.71 -33.62
C ILE A 28 -12.05 41.74 -33.16
N ALA A 29 -12.16 41.48 -31.85
CA ALA A 29 -13.13 40.51 -31.32
C ALA A 29 -14.57 40.84 -31.76
N SER A 30 -14.93 42.14 -31.73
CA SER A 30 -16.26 42.60 -32.16
C SER A 30 -16.46 42.45 -33.67
N ILE A 31 -15.42 42.69 -34.48
CA ILE A 31 -15.49 42.51 -35.93
C ILE A 31 -15.73 41.03 -36.26
N LEU A 32 -14.95 40.12 -35.69
CA LEU A 32 -15.11 38.69 -35.96
C LEU A 32 -16.44 38.16 -35.44
N ALA A 33 -16.90 38.61 -34.27
CA ALA A 33 -18.19 38.22 -33.72
C ALA A 33 -19.37 38.58 -34.64
N ILE A 34 -19.33 39.75 -35.28
CA ILE A 34 -20.41 40.23 -36.16
C ILE A 34 -20.32 39.59 -37.55
N ASP A 35 -19.12 39.57 -38.12
CA ASP A 35 -18.92 39.31 -39.55
C ASP A 35 -18.45 37.87 -39.85
N CYS A 36 -17.99 37.10 -38.86
CA CYS A 36 -17.35 35.78 -39.10
C CYS A 36 -17.93 34.63 -38.26
N VAL A 37 -18.19 34.85 -36.98
CA VAL A 37 -18.56 33.81 -35.99
C VAL A 37 -19.85 33.08 -36.33
N GLY A 38 -20.74 33.67 -37.15
CA GLY A 38 -21.94 32.99 -37.64
C GLY A 38 -21.67 31.64 -38.33
N CYS A 39 -20.52 31.49 -39.00
CA CYS A 39 -20.09 30.25 -39.66
C CYS A 39 -18.79 29.64 -39.08
N HIS A 40 -18.02 30.43 -38.31
CA HIS A 40 -16.67 30.08 -37.85
C HIS A 40 -16.58 29.91 -36.32
N GLN A 41 -17.49 29.12 -35.74
CA GLN A 41 -17.55 28.90 -34.28
C GLN A 41 -17.79 27.44 -33.88
N GLY A 42 -17.32 27.09 -32.69
CA GLY A 42 -17.58 25.79 -32.05
C GLY A 42 -17.10 24.56 -32.83
N ALA A 43 -17.76 23.42 -32.59
CA ALA A 43 -17.38 22.11 -33.13
C ALA A 43 -17.68 21.92 -34.64
N HIS A 44 -18.37 22.86 -35.28
CA HIS A 44 -18.73 22.83 -36.70
C HIS A 44 -18.27 24.11 -37.40
N ALA A 45 -17.11 24.62 -37.01
CA ALA A 45 -16.48 25.75 -37.68
C ALA A 45 -16.18 25.39 -39.14
N GLU A 46 -16.85 26.05 -40.08
CA GLU A 46 -16.72 25.78 -41.51
C GLU A 46 -15.26 25.89 -41.96
N GLY A 47 -14.80 24.95 -42.78
CA GLY A 47 -13.41 24.87 -43.22
C GLY A 47 -12.39 24.61 -42.10
N SER A 48 -12.84 24.12 -40.94
CA SER A 48 -12.06 23.90 -39.71
C SER A 48 -11.49 25.18 -39.11
N TYR A 49 -12.19 26.32 -39.23
CA TYR A 49 -11.68 27.65 -38.87
C TYR A 49 -12.49 28.28 -37.73
N ALA A 50 -11.98 28.21 -36.49
CA ALA A 50 -12.60 28.84 -35.33
C ALA A 50 -12.09 30.28 -35.14
N LEU A 51 -13.02 31.24 -35.05
CA LEU A 51 -12.75 32.68 -34.93
C LEU A 51 -13.49 33.34 -33.75
N ASP A 52 -14.15 32.53 -32.93
CA ASP A 52 -14.98 32.90 -31.78
C ASP A 52 -14.19 33.21 -30.51
N ALA A 53 -12.91 32.85 -30.46
CA ALA A 53 -12.01 33.16 -29.36
C ALA A 53 -10.59 33.48 -29.87
N TYR A 54 -9.86 34.30 -29.10
CA TYR A 54 -8.49 34.70 -29.45
C TYR A 54 -7.58 33.50 -29.65
N SER A 55 -7.64 32.54 -28.70
CA SER A 55 -6.89 31.29 -28.79
C SER A 55 -7.21 30.53 -30.08
N GLY A 56 -8.50 30.39 -30.44
CA GLY A 56 -8.93 29.74 -31.68
C GLY A 56 -8.34 30.37 -32.95
N VAL A 57 -8.15 31.69 -32.96
CA VAL A 57 -7.50 32.39 -34.08
C VAL A 57 -5.99 32.10 -34.15
N LEU A 58 -5.30 32.03 -33.00
CA LEU A 58 -3.90 31.64 -32.91
C LEU A 58 -3.66 30.15 -33.25
N GLY A 59 -4.69 29.31 -33.09
CA GLY A 59 -4.79 27.89 -33.50
C GLY A 59 -5.78 27.15 -32.60
N ARG A 60 -6.30 25.97 -32.86
CA ARG A 60 -6.66 25.29 -34.11
C ARG A 60 -8.17 25.54 -34.21
N GLY A 61 -8.75 25.68 -35.40
CA GLY A 61 -10.14 25.25 -35.48
C GLY A 61 -10.18 23.72 -35.29
N THR A 62 -10.97 22.98 -36.05
CA THR A 62 -11.02 21.52 -35.84
C THR A 62 -9.79 20.75 -36.36
N ASP A 63 -8.76 21.41 -36.93
CA ASP A 63 -7.73 20.75 -37.75
C ASP A 63 -6.30 20.73 -37.20
N GLY A 64 -5.79 21.80 -36.60
CA GLY A 64 -4.36 21.86 -36.36
C GLY A 64 -3.67 23.19 -36.51
N VAL A 65 -4.28 24.04 -37.31
CA VAL A 65 -3.52 25.02 -38.08
C VAL A 65 -3.85 26.41 -37.56
N PRO A 66 -2.85 27.27 -37.33
CA PRO A 66 -3.09 28.68 -37.01
C PRO A 66 -3.93 29.35 -38.11
N ASN A 67 -5.02 30.01 -37.71
CA ASN A 67 -5.86 30.76 -38.65
C ASN A 67 -5.22 32.11 -38.99
N ALA A 68 -4.49 32.68 -38.02
CA ALA A 68 -3.59 33.79 -38.19
C ALA A 68 -2.24 33.55 -37.51
N ILE A 69 -1.17 34.01 -38.16
CA ILE A 69 0.21 33.92 -37.70
C ILE A 69 0.75 35.35 -37.59
N ALA A 70 1.33 35.69 -36.44
CA ALA A 70 1.84 37.02 -36.15
C ALA A 70 2.90 37.44 -37.18
N GLY A 71 2.75 38.64 -37.75
CA GLY A 71 3.66 39.18 -38.76
C GLY A 71 3.51 38.56 -40.16
N ASP A 72 2.65 37.54 -40.34
CA ASP A 72 2.58 36.78 -41.59
C ASP A 72 1.37 37.16 -42.43
N ALA A 73 1.63 37.84 -43.55
CA ALA A 73 0.62 38.24 -44.54
C ALA A 73 -0.01 37.03 -45.28
N THR A 74 0.59 35.85 -45.19
CA THR A 74 0.08 34.60 -45.79
C THR A 74 -0.87 33.83 -44.87
N SER A 75 -1.10 34.35 -43.66
CA SER A 75 -2.16 33.89 -42.75
C SER A 75 -3.47 33.64 -43.50
N ARG A 76 -4.08 32.47 -43.30
CA ARG A 76 -5.28 32.08 -44.06
C ARG A 76 -6.47 33.01 -43.85
N LEU A 77 -6.60 33.59 -42.65
CA LEU A 77 -7.56 34.67 -42.38
C LEU A 77 -7.42 35.84 -43.36
N LEU A 78 -6.20 36.16 -43.79
CA LEU A 78 -5.93 37.24 -44.73
C LEU A 78 -6.07 36.79 -46.19
N THR A 79 -5.58 35.60 -46.55
CA THR A 79 -5.58 35.15 -47.95
C THR A 79 -6.99 34.89 -48.48
N ILE A 80 -7.92 34.44 -47.63
CA ILE A 80 -9.34 34.27 -47.98
C ILE A 80 -10.04 35.62 -48.23
N LEU A 81 -9.63 36.66 -47.50
CA LEU A 81 -10.22 38.00 -47.59
C LEU A 81 -9.47 38.95 -48.53
N ALA A 82 -8.42 38.46 -49.20
CA ALA A 82 -7.59 39.29 -50.05
C ALA A 82 -8.43 39.94 -51.18
N PRO A 83 -8.37 41.27 -51.38
CA PRO A 83 -9.26 41.98 -52.31
C PRO A 83 -9.25 41.43 -53.74
N ASP A 84 -8.10 40.93 -54.18
CA ASP A 84 -7.88 40.44 -55.54
C ASP A 84 -8.36 38.98 -55.75
N SER A 85 -8.70 38.25 -54.67
CA SER A 85 -9.02 36.82 -54.73
C SER A 85 -10.19 36.38 -53.83
N VAL A 86 -10.93 37.30 -53.23
CA VAL A 86 -12.04 36.98 -52.31
C VAL A 86 -13.18 36.26 -53.03
N ASP A 87 -13.58 35.11 -52.51
CA ASP A 87 -14.70 34.33 -53.04
C ASP A 87 -16.07 34.99 -52.81
N ASP A 88 -17.12 34.44 -53.41
CA ASP A 88 -18.47 35.01 -53.32
C ASP A 88 -19.05 34.95 -51.90
N VAL A 89 -18.63 33.98 -51.08
CA VAL A 89 -19.11 33.80 -49.69
C VAL A 89 -18.53 34.88 -48.78
N HIS A 90 -17.26 35.21 -48.96
CA HIS A 90 -16.53 36.16 -48.13
C HIS A 90 -16.56 37.61 -48.67
N ARG A 91 -17.06 37.82 -49.89
CA ARG A 91 -17.16 39.17 -50.49
C ARG A 91 -17.88 40.21 -49.62
N PRO A 92 -18.97 39.89 -48.89
CA PRO A 92 -19.64 40.86 -48.01
C PRO A 92 -18.75 41.41 -46.89
N VAL A 93 -17.73 40.65 -46.47
CA VAL A 93 -16.84 40.99 -45.35
C VAL A 93 -15.43 41.39 -45.80
N ALA A 94 -15.17 41.44 -47.11
CA ALA A 94 -13.88 41.82 -47.70
C ALA A 94 -13.41 43.23 -47.25
N ALA A 95 -14.33 44.13 -46.92
CA ALA A 95 -14.01 45.46 -46.39
C ALA A 95 -13.26 45.42 -45.05
N ARG A 96 -13.23 44.29 -44.35
CA ARG A 96 -12.45 44.09 -43.11
C ARG A 96 -10.99 43.75 -43.35
N TYR A 97 -10.58 43.51 -44.60
CA TYR A 97 -9.22 43.08 -44.93
C TYR A 97 -8.15 44.01 -44.35
N ASP A 98 -8.29 45.33 -44.51
CA ASP A 98 -7.24 46.28 -44.10
C ASP A 98 -7.02 46.29 -42.58
N VAL A 99 -8.11 46.25 -41.79
CA VAL A 99 -8.02 46.24 -40.32
C VAL A 99 -7.49 44.90 -39.81
N LEU A 100 -7.93 43.78 -40.40
CA LEU A 100 -7.40 42.45 -40.06
C LEU A 100 -5.94 42.31 -40.47
N ARG A 101 -5.54 42.80 -41.65
CA ARG A 101 -4.15 42.80 -42.10
C ARG A 101 -3.27 43.63 -41.18
N ARG A 102 -3.72 44.81 -40.76
CA ARG A 102 -2.99 45.63 -39.79
C ARG A 102 -2.81 44.88 -38.47
N TRP A 103 -3.87 44.25 -37.95
CA TRP A 103 -3.79 43.47 -36.71
C TRP A 103 -2.82 42.28 -36.82
N VAL A 104 -2.92 41.49 -37.89
CA VAL A 104 -2.09 40.29 -38.09
C VAL A 104 -0.62 40.65 -38.36
N VAL A 105 -0.37 41.59 -39.27
CA VAL A 105 0.97 41.83 -39.83
C VAL A 105 1.71 42.97 -39.13
N ALA A 106 1.04 44.06 -38.79
CA ALA A 106 1.69 45.22 -38.18
C ALA A 106 1.64 45.16 -36.65
N CYS A 107 0.57 44.59 -36.10
CA CYS A 107 0.31 44.52 -34.67
C CYS A 107 0.56 43.14 -34.07
N ASP A 108 1.15 42.20 -34.81
CA ASP A 108 1.55 40.84 -34.35
C ASP A 108 0.49 40.12 -33.52
N LEU A 109 -0.77 40.24 -33.95
CA LEU A 109 -1.91 39.66 -33.27
C LEU A 109 -2.09 40.16 -31.83
N ALA A 110 -1.75 41.42 -31.55
CA ALA A 110 -1.87 42.02 -30.22
C ALA A 110 -3.23 41.73 -29.59
N TYR A 111 -3.23 41.20 -28.36
CA TYR A 111 -4.49 40.94 -27.64
C TYR A 111 -5.13 42.24 -27.15
N ARG A 112 -4.32 43.18 -26.66
CA ARG A 112 -4.78 44.45 -26.11
C ARG A 112 -3.83 45.57 -26.52
N ALA A 113 -4.39 46.73 -26.81
CA ALA A 113 -3.63 47.94 -27.08
C ALA A 113 -2.87 48.38 -25.81
N SER A 114 -1.56 48.56 -25.97
CA SER A 114 -0.68 48.97 -24.87
C SER A 114 0.37 49.96 -25.37
N LEU A 115 0.68 50.93 -24.52
CA LEU A 115 1.74 51.92 -24.73
C LEU A 115 2.92 51.71 -23.77
N ILE A 116 2.87 50.64 -22.98
CA ILE A 116 3.87 50.32 -21.94
C ILE A 116 4.54 48.97 -22.24
N HIS A 117 3.72 47.96 -22.54
CA HIS A 117 4.14 46.63 -22.94
C HIS A 117 4.12 46.43 -24.46
N GLU A 118 5.02 45.57 -24.93
CA GLU A 118 5.10 45.10 -26.30
C GLU A 118 3.81 44.39 -26.74
N LYS A 119 3.53 44.47 -28.04
CA LYS A 119 2.31 43.91 -28.67
C LYS A 119 2.16 42.39 -28.49
N GLY A 120 3.27 41.67 -28.37
CA GLY A 120 3.32 40.21 -28.20
C GLY A 120 3.00 39.70 -26.79
N LEU A 121 2.92 40.58 -25.78
CA LEU A 121 2.87 40.17 -24.36
C LEU A 121 1.73 39.17 -24.02
N MET A 122 0.62 39.22 -24.74
CA MET A 122 -0.56 38.38 -24.47
C MET A 122 -0.78 37.31 -25.53
N ASN A 123 0.15 37.14 -26.47
CA ASN A 123 0.11 36.12 -27.51
C ASN A 123 0.98 34.92 -27.07
N PRO A 124 0.40 33.74 -26.73
CA PRO A 124 1.17 32.57 -26.27
C PRO A 124 2.21 32.03 -27.25
N SER A 125 2.08 32.35 -28.54
CA SER A 125 3.02 31.95 -29.60
C SER A 125 4.15 32.96 -29.81
N ASP A 126 4.12 34.09 -29.11
CA ASP A 126 5.09 35.17 -29.24
C ASP A 126 6.24 35.02 -28.23
N PRO A 127 7.50 35.31 -28.61
CA PRO A 127 8.62 35.28 -27.68
C PRO A 127 8.47 36.24 -26.49
N ASP A 128 7.74 37.35 -26.64
CA ASP A 128 7.51 38.33 -25.58
C ASP A 128 6.32 37.96 -24.67
N PHE A 129 5.72 36.78 -24.85
CA PHE A 129 4.57 36.32 -24.06
C PHE A 129 4.81 36.46 -22.55
N HIS A 130 3.81 36.92 -21.79
CA HIS A 130 3.95 37.20 -20.37
C HIS A 130 4.41 35.99 -19.55
N GLY A 131 4.05 34.77 -19.96
CA GLY A 131 4.55 33.55 -19.33
C GLY A 131 6.05 33.34 -19.55
N GLN A 132 6.57 33.69 -20.74
CA GLN A 132 8.01 33.67 -21.03
C GLN A 132 8.72 34.80 -20.29
N LEU A 133 8.16 36.01 -20.34
CA LEU A 133 8.67 37.17 -19.62
C LEU A 133 8.77 36.93 -18.10
N LEU A 134 7.80 36.20 -17.53
CA LEU A 134 7.80 35.80 -16.13
C LEU A 134 8.95 34.83 -15.83
N ARG A 135 9.18 33.83 -16.69
CA ARG A 135 10.32 32.90 -16.58
C ARG A 135 11.66 33.63 -16.69
N ASP A 136 11.81 34.52 -17.66
CA ASP A 136 13.03 35.30 -17.87
C ASP A 136 13.34 36.23 -16.70
N ARG A 137 12.32 36.60 -15.91
CA ARG A 137 12.44 37.35 -14.66
C ARG A 137 12.47 36.47 -13.41
N ALA A 138 12.74 35.18 -13.56
CA ALA A 138 12.82 34.25 -12.44
C ALA A 138 11.56 34.22 -11.56
N TYR A 139 10.38 34.28 -12.19
CA TYR A 139 9.08 34.33 -11.52
C TYR A 139 8.92 35.49 -10.51
N ASP A 140 9.62 36.62 -10.73
CA ASP A 140 9.45 37.85 -9.94
C ASP A 140 8.08 38.51 -10.20
N PHE A 141 7.06 38.02 -9.49
CA PHE A 141 5.74 38.62 -9.48
C PHE A 141 5.69 39.98 -8.78
N GLU A 142 6.64 40.29 -7.89
CA GLU A 142 6.68 41.58 -7.20
C GLU A 142 6.98 42.72 -8.18
N PHE A 143 7.80 42.45 -9.20
CA PHE A 143 8.01 43.38 -10.30
C PHE A 143 6.69 43.79 -10.97
N CYS A 144 5.85 42.83 -11.33
CA CYS A 144 4.56 43.08 -11.96
C CYS A 144 3.57 43.78 -11.02
N ALA A 145 3.58 43.41 -9.74
CA ALA A 145 2.70 43.97 -8.71
C ALA A 145 2.90 45.48 -8.48
N LYS A 146 4.07 46.04 -8.79
CA LYS A 146 4.34 47.49 -8.73
C LYS A 146 3.36 48.33 -9.55
N CYS A 147 2.86 47.77 -10.66
CA CYS A 147 1.88 48.43 -11.53
C CYS A 147 0.49 47.77 -11.45
N HIS A 148 0.43 46.43 -11.43
CA HIS A 148 -0.82 45.67 -11.49
C HIS A 148 -1.46 45.38 -10.12
N GLY A 149 -0.78 45.76 -9.04
CA GLY A 149 -1.22 45.54 -7.66
C GLY A 149 -0.77 44.18 -7.11
N ILE A 150 -0.68 44.08 -5.79
CA ILE A 150 -0.51 42.82 -5.07
C ILE A 150 -1.75 41.96 -5.32
N ASP A 151 -1.55 40.68 -5.63
CA ASP A 151 -2.58 39.73 -6.08
C ASP A 151 -3.30 40.13 -7.38
N ALA A 152 -2.72 41.10 -8.09
CA ALA A 152 -3.08 41.53 -9.44
C ALA A 152 -4.56 41.89 -9.73
N PRO A 153 -5.29 42.62 -8.85
CA PRO A 153 -6.65 43.09 -9.15
C PRO A 153 -6.69 44.26 -10.15
N GLY A 154 -5.52 44.74 -10.62
CA GLY A 154 -5.37 45.80 -11.61
C GLY A 154 -4.54 46.99 -11.13
N GLY A 155 -4.45 47.21 -9.82
CA GLY A 155 -3.53 48.21 -9.25
C GLY A 155 -3.61 49.59 -9.90
N LYS A 156 -2.45 50.19 -10.18
CA LYS A 156 -2.33 51.49 -10.86
C LYS A 156 -2.51 51.39 -12.38
N SER A 157 -2.26 50.22 -12.97
CA SER A 157 -2.45 50.01 -14.41
C SER A 157 -3.92 49.89 -14.80
N GLY A 158 -4.80 49.53 -13.86
CA GLY A 158 -6.20 49.20 -14.13
C GLY A 158 -6.39 47.87 -14.86
N VAL A 159 -5.33 47.08 -15.07
CA VAL A 159 -5.35 45.82 -15.83
C VAL A 159 -5.16 44.64 -14.90
N SER A 160 -6.26 43.92 -14.62
CA SER A 160 -6.29 42.77 -13.72
C SER A 160 -5.88 41.47 -14.42
N CYS A 161 -4.96 40.72 -13.81
CA CYS A 161 -4.62 39.36 -14.26
C CYS A 161 -5.76 38.37 -13.98
N LEU A 162 -6.63 38.69 -13.01
CA LEU A 162 -7.74 37.83 -12.60
C LEU A 162 -8.83 37.69 -13.68
N THR A 163 -8.78 38.51 -14.72
CA THR A 163 -9.65 38.37 -15.89
C THR A 163 -9.40 37.06 -16.64
N CYS A 164 -8.13 36.61 -16.69
CA CYS A 164 -7.72 35.38 -17.36
C CYS A 164 -7.29 34.28 -16.37
N HIS A 165 -6.82 34.66 -15.18
CA HIS A 165 -6.37 33.75 -14.12
C HIS A 165 -7.24 33.94 -12.86
N PRO A 166 -8.47 33.39 -12.81
CA PRO A 166 -9.42 33.68 -11.73
C PRO A 166 -8.92 33.31 -10.34
N SER A 167 -8.13 32.23 -10.22
CA SER A 167 -7.50 31.79 -8.97
C SER A 167 -6.29 32.63 -8.58
N GLY A 168 -5.82 33.50 -9.48
CA GLY A 168 -4.61 34.30 -9.30
C GLY A 168 -3.43 33.74 -10.09
N PRO A 169 -2.48 34.62 -10.49
CA PRO A 169 -1.39 34.23 -11.36
C PRO A 169 -0.30 33.37 -10.67
N LYS A 170 -0.36 33.24 -9.34
CA LYS A 170 0.53 32.40 -8.52
C LYS A 170 -0.10 31.08 -8.09
N ASP A 171 -1.37 30.86 -8.42
CA ASP A 171 -2.08 29.63 -8.08
C ASP A 171 -1.54 28.45 -8.89
N CYS A 172 -1.49 27.26 -8.29
CA CYS A 172 -0.98 26.07 -8.96
C CYS A 172 -1.73 25.79 -10.27
N GLU A 173 -3.07 25.94 -10.29
CA GLU A 173 -3.90 25.70 -11.47
C GLU A 173 -3.62 26.71 -12.60
N THR A 174 -2.97 27.84 -12.32
CA THR A 174 -2.50 28.76 -13.35
C THR A 174 -1.26 28.24 -14.07
N CYS A 175 -0.37 27.55 -13.35
CA CYS A 175 0.86 27.00 -13.92
C CYS A 175 0.62 25.62 -14.56
N HIS A 176 -0.08 24.75 -13.85
CA HIS A 176 -0.46 23.42 -14.31
C HIS A 176 -1.81 23.01 -13.69
N SER A 177 -2.72 22.52 -14.52
CA SER A 177 -4.01 22.04 -14.02
C SER A 177 -3.88 20.70 -13.32
N THR A 178 -4.74 20.44 -12.35
CA THR A 178 -4.88 19.10 -11.75
C THR A 178 -5.13 18.06 -12.86
N ALA A 179 -5.91 18.38 -13.89
CA ALA A 179 -6.17 17.44 -15.00
C ALA A 179 -4.90 17.05 -15.76
N GLU A 180 -3.97 17.98 -15.98
CA GLU A 180 -2.68 17.69 -16.61
C GLU A 180 -1.82 16.79 -15.74
N VAL A 181 -1.79 17.05 -14.42
CA VAL A 181 -1.07 16.20 -13.45
C VAL A 181 -1.63 14.79 -13.44
N LEU A 182 -2.96 14.64 -13.41
CA LEU A 182 -3.65 13.35 -13.42
C LEU A 182 -3.39 12.54 -14.70
N ALA A 183 -3.19 13.22 -15.82
CA ALA A 183 -2.85 12.59 -17.09
C ALA A 183 -1.40 12.09 -17.17
N GLN A 184 -0.53 12.45 -16.23
CA GLN A 184 0.87 12.01 -16.22
C GLN A 184 1.03 10.61 -15.61
N GLY A 185 1.24 9.63 -16.48
CA GLY A 185 1.62 8.27 -16.09
C GLY A 185 0.62 7.64 -15.12
N ALA A 186 1.11 7.18 -13.96
CA ALA A 186 0.33 6.41 -13.00
C ALA A 186 -0.40 7.24 -11.92
N HIS A 187 -0.44 8.59 -12.00
CA HIS A 187 -1.15 9.39 -10.98
C HIS A 187 -2.61 8.96 -10.82
N ALA A 188 -3.37 8.90 -11.92
CA ALA A 188 -4.77 8.50 -11.87
C ALA A 188 -4.99 7.11 -11.26
N ALA A 189 -4.03 6.19 -11.43
CA ALA A 189 -4.12 4.82 -10.91
C ALA A 189 -4.02 4.75 -9.37
N HIS A 190 -3.30 5.68 -8.73
CA HIS A 190 -3.13 5.69 -7.28
C HIS A 190 -4.23 6.45 -6.53
N LEU A 191 -4.95 7.34 -7.23
CA LEU A 191 -5.98 8.18 -6.63
C LEU A 191 -7.36 7.51 -6.56
N SER A 192 -7.47 6.28 -7.06
CA SER A 192 -8.67 5.46 -6.97
C SER A 192 -8.34 4.13 -6.29
N PRO A 193 -9.22 3.58 -5.45
CA PRO A 193 -9.00 2.28 -4.84
C PRO A 193 -8.96 1.20 -5.93
N GLY A 194 -7.99 0.28 -5.80
CA GLY A 194 -7.84 -0.89 -6.65
C GLY A 194 -8.19 -2.18 -5.90
N ALA A 195 -7.93 -3.32 -6.54
CA ALA A 195 -8.12 -4.63 -5.91
C ALA A 195 -7.05 -4.95 -4.84
N LEU A 196 -5.92 -4.25 -4.85
CA LEU A 196 -4.77 -4.52 -3.98
C LEU A 196 -4.46 -3.39 -2.99
N GLY A 197 -5.16 -2.26 -3.07
CA GLY A 197 -4.88 -1.10 -2.21
C GLY A 197 -5.95 -0.04 -2.28
N TYR A 198 -5.98 0.82 -1.28
CA TYR A 198 -6.86 1.98 -1.20
C TYR A 198 -6.32 3.16 -2.03
N ALA A 199 -7.12 4.22 -2.16
CA ALA A 199 -6.69 5.45 -2.83
C ALA A 199 -5.70 6.23 -1.96
N PHE A 200 -4.55 6.58 -2.52
CA PHE A 200 -3.51 7.32 -1.81
C PHE A 200 -3.60 8.82 -2.11
N ALA A 201 -3.45 9.66 -1.09
CA ALA A 201 -3.22 11.09 -1.31
C ALA A 201 -1.84 11.32 -1.95
N CYS A 202 -1.65 12.39 -2.73
CA CYS A 202 -0.37 12.72 -3.37
C CYS A 202 0.81 12.74 -2.37
N THR A 203 0.57 13.30 -1.18
CA THR A 203 1.55 13.41 -0.09
C THR A 203 2.01 12.06 0.47
N THR A 204 1.30 10.98 0.15
CA THR A 204 1.70 9.61 0.52
C THR A 204 2.92 9.17 -0.27
N CYS A 205 3.06 9.62 -1.51
CA CYS A 205 4.16 9.23 -2.38
C CYS A 205 5.33 10.22 -2.25
N HIS A 206 5.05 11.50 -2.41
CA HIS A 206 6.06 12.55 -2.45
C HIS A 206 5.55 13.83 -1.81
N GLU A 207 6.45 14.74 -1.46
CA GLU A 207 6.09 16.06 -0.98
C GLU A 207 5.38 16.86 -2.09
N VAL A 208 4.27 17.52 -1.76
CA VAL A 208 3.52 18.36 -2.70
C VAL A 208 3.80 19.83 -2.33
N PRO A 209 4.41 20.62 -3.24
CA PRO A 209 4.62 22.05 -3.02
C PRO A 209 3.30 22.77 -2.66
N VAL A 210 3.32 23.53 -1.56
CA VAL A 210 2.18 24.36 -1.14
C VAL A 210 2.14 25.67 -1.93
N THR A 211 3.31 26.18 -2.34
CA THR A 211 3.46 27.39 -3.16
C THR A 211 4.30 27.10 -4.38
N PHE A 212 4.10 27.87 -5.46
CA PHE A 212 4.84 27.69 -6.70
C PHE A 212 6.37 27.85 -6.49
N ASP A 213 6.79 28.67 -5.53
CA ASP A 213 8.18 28.97 -5.16
C ASP A 213 8.69 28.14 -3.97
N ALA A 214 8.08 26.99 -3.68
CA ALA A 214 8.67 26.07 -2.72
C ALA A 214 10.05 25.58 -3.23
N PRO A 215 11.06 25.44 -2.34
CA PRO A 215 12.34 24.87 -2.70
C PRO A 215 12.21 23.49 -3.36
N GLY A 216 12.92 23.25 -4.47
CA GLY A 216 12.85 22.01 -5.26
C GLY A 216 11.70 21.96 -6.26
N HIS A 217 10.97 23.07 -6.47
CA HIS A 217 9.96 23.18 -7.52
C HIS A 217 10.43 24.06 -8.69
N VAL A 218 10.33 25.39 -8.56
CA VAL A 218 10.88 26.35 -9.55
C VAL A 218 12.05 27.16 -9.00
N VAL A 219 12.31 27.04 -7.70
CA VAL A 219 13.44 27.67 -7.01
C VAL A 219 14.20 26.61 -6.22
N ALA A 220 15.52 26.73 -6.22
CA ALA A 220 16.40 25.92 -5.41
C ALA A 220 16.41 26.41 -3.95
N VAL A 221 17.01 25.62 -3.05
CA VAL A 221 17.13 25.94 -1.61
C VAL A 221 17.85 27.27 -1.34
N ASP A 222 18.77 27.67 -2.22
CA ASP A 222 19.49 28.95 -2.12
C ASP A 222 18.72 30.15 -2.71
N GLY A 223 17.50 29.93 -3.20
CA GLY A 223 16.62 30.93 -3.79
C GLY A 223 16.91 31.26 -5.26
N THR A 224 17.84 30.55 -5.91
CA THR A 224 18.04 30.65 -7.36
C THR A 224 16.99 29.85 -8.14
N LEU A 225 16.87 30.07 -9.44
CA LEU A 225 15.96 29.26 -10.27
C LEU A 225 16.43 27.81 -10.36
N ASP A 226 15.49 26.90 -10.14
CA ASP A 226 15.72 25.47 -10.35
C ASP A 226 15.43 25.11 -11.82
N PRO A 227 16.39 24.56 -12.58
CA PRO A 227 16.12 24.16 -13.95
C PRO A 227 15.16 22.96 -14.00
N PRO A 228 14.23 22.91 -14.98
CA PRO A 228 13.35 21.77 -15.12
C PRO A 228 14.11 20.48 -15.48
N PRO A 229 13.59 19.30 -15.10
CA PRO A 229 12.34 19.09 -14.38
C PRO A 229 12.48 19.27 -12.86
N ALA A 230 11.39 19.69 -12.19
CA ALA A 230 11.32 19.75 -10.73
C ALA A 230 11.62 18.37 -10.09
N GLU A 231 12.37 18.37 -9.01
CA GLU A 231 12.74 17.16 -8.28
C GLU A 231 11.54 16.58 -7.52
N VAL A 232 11.45 15.25 -7.51
CA VAL A 232 10.42 14.56 -6.73
C VAL A 232 11.03 14.00 -5.45
N VAL A 233 10.75 14.66 -4.32
CA VAL A 233 11.17 14.21 -2.99
C VAL A 233 10.15 13.21 -2.46
N MET A 234 10.56 11.95 -2.33
CA MET A 234 9.72 10.87 -1.82
C MET A 234 9.41 11.02 -0.33
N SER A 235 8.21 10.62 0.08
CA SER A 235 7.72 10.76 1.45
C SER A 235 8.36 9.75 2.43
N ALA A 236 8.14 9.99 3.73
CA ALA A 236 8.48 9.02 4.77
C ALA A 236 7.71 7.70 4.63
N PHE A 237 6.46 7.73 4.16
CA PHE A 237 5.66 6.51 3.98
C PHE A 237 6.19 5.64 2.83
N ALA A 238 6.61 6.26 1.72
CA ALA A 238 7.28 5.55 0.63
C ALA A 238 8.61 4.87 1.08
N SER A 239 9.18 5.36 2.19
CA SER A 239 10.43 4.88 2.78
C SER A 239 10.25 3.76 3.82
N LEU A 240 9.02 3.30 4.11
CA LEU A 240 8.79 2.24 5.10
C LEU A 240 9.55 0.95 4.76
N SER A 241 9.90 0.17 5.78
CA SER A 241 10.50 -1.15 5.60
C SER A 241 10.01 -2.09 6.70
N LEU A 242 9.83 -3.36 6.35
CA LEU A 242 9.35 -4.41 7.25
C LEU A 242 10.48 -5.25 7.85
N ASP A 243 11.73 -4.90 7.57
CA ASP A 243 12.90 -5.52 8.17
C ASP A 243 13.90 -4.45 8.64
N ASP A 244 14.90 -4.89 9.40
CA ASP A 244 15.94 -4.01 9.94
C ASP A 244 17.08 -3.75 8.95
N VAL A 245 16.88 -4.01 7.65
CA VAL A 245 17.91 -3.81 6.63
C VAL A 245 17.91 -2.37 6.14
N GLU A 246 19.02 -1.68 6.38
CA GLU A 246 19.24 -0.33 5.87
C GLU A 246 19.24 -0.33 4.33
N ARG A 247 18.41 0.53 3.73
CA ARG A 247 18.26 0.68 2.28
C ARG A 247 18.37 2.14 1.86
N SER A 248 18.94 2.37 0.68
CA SER A 248 18.97 3.68 0.03
C SER A 248 17.57 4.29 -0.06
N PRO A 249 17.39 5.62 0.11
CA PRO A 249 16.09 6.30 0.05
C PRO A 249 15.25 5.93 -1.19
N PRO A 250 13.91 5.98 -1.11
CA PRO A 250 13.07 5.86 -2.29
C PRO A 250 13.39 6.97 -3.31
N THR A 251 13.40 6.61 -4.59
CA THR A 251 13.73 7.53 -5.69
C THR A 251 12.84 7.32 -6.90
N TYR A 252 12.57 8.40 -7.62
CA TYR A 252 11.99 8.39 -8.96
C TYR A 252 13.00 8.99 -9.95
N ASP A 253 13.30 8.26 -11.01
CA ASP A 253 14.12 8.75 -12.13
C ASP A 253 13.20 9.20 -13.26
N ALA A 254 13.10 10.51 -13.49
CA ALA A 254 12.25 11.09 -14.53
C ALA A 254 12.69 10.74 -15.97
N SER A 255 13.97 10.41 -16.19
CA SER A 255 14.49 10.08 -17.52
C SER A 255 14.12 8.67 -17.95
N THR A 256 14.18 7.72 -17.02
CA THR A 256 13.81 6.31 -17.26
C THR A 256 12.38 6.00 -16.84
N LYS A 257 11.74 6.92 -16.11
CA LYS A 257 10.42 6.79 -15.48
C LYS A 257 10.36 5.57 -14.55
N THR A 258 11.44 5.32 -13.83
CA THR A 258 11.55 4.15 -12.93
C THR A 258 11.54 4.57 -11.48
N CYS A 259 10.92 3.73 -10.65
CA CYS A 259 10.94 3.87 -9.20
C CYS A 259 11.90 2.84 -8.60
N ALA A 260 12.61 3.22 -7.55
CA ALA A 260 13.49 2.34 -6.79
C ALA A 260 13.36 2.57 -5.29
N ASN A 261 13.60 1.52 -4.51
CA ASN A 261 13.54 1.51 -3.05
C ASN A 261 12.20 2.02 -2.49
N VAL A 262 11.07 1.73 -3.15
CA VAL A 262 9.74 2.14 -2.67
C VAL A 262 9.05 0.97 -1.96
N TYR A 263 8.55 1.20 -0.75
CA TYR A 263 7.84 0.21 0.07
C TYR A 263 6.66 -0.44 -0.66
N CYS A 264 5.71 0.37 -1.12
CA CYS A 264 4.47 -0.10 -1.76
C CYS A 264 4.71 -0.89 -3.07
N HIS A 265 5.92 -0.83 -3.62
CA HIS A 265 6.32 -1.56 -4.83
C HIS A 265 7.15 -2.81 -4.52
N GLY A 266 7.35 -3.15 -3.25
CA GLY A 266 8.01 -4.37 -2.82
C GLY A 266 9.53 -4.27 -2.67
N ASP A 267 10.19 -3.21 -3.15
CA ASP A 267 11.65 -3.10 -3.14
C ASP A 267 12.22 -2.96 -1.70
N ARG A 268 11.36 -2.63 -0.73
CA ARG A 268 11.69 -2.57 0.72
C ARG A 268 11.03 -3.64 1.58
N LEU A 269 10.37 -4.63 0.96
CA LEU A 269 9.92 -5.82 1.66
C LEU A 269 11.12 -6.76 1.93
N PRO A 270 10.98 -7.71 2.88
CA PRO A 270 12.00 -8.72 3.13
C PRO A 270 12.42 -9.43 1.85
N ALA A 271 13.64 -9.98 1.84
CA ALA A 271 14.20 -10.63 0.66
C ALA A 271 13.37 -11.85 0.24
N ASP A 272 12.40 -11.58 -0.62
CA ASP A 272 11.50 -12.58 -1.19
C ASP A 272 11.95 -12.87 -2.63
N THR A 273 12.45 -14.08 -2.84
CA THR A 273 12.93 -14.51 -4.16
C THR A 273 11.80 -14.86 -5.10
N ASN A 274 10.56 -14.99 -4.61
CA ASN A 274 9.38 -15.28 -5.41
C ASN A 274 8.69 -14.01 -5.94
N ALA A 275 9.10 -12.82 -5.49
CA ALA A 275 8.54 -11.54 -5.93
C ALA A 275 9.06 -11.14 -7.31
N GLU A 276 8.16 -10.83 -8.25
CA GLU A 276 8.51 -10.47 -9.62
C GLU A 276 8.27 -8.99 -9.93
N GLY A 277 9.30 -8.18 -10.18
CA GLY A 277 9.07 -6.83 -10.72
C GLY A 277 8.72 -5.78 -9.66
N ARG A 278 9.52 -5.75 -8.59
CA ARG A 278 9.49 -4.76 -7.49
C ARG A 278 9.89 -3.33 -7.88
N ARG A 279 10.06 -3.07 -9.18
CA ARG A 279 10.57 -1.82 -9.76
C ARG A 279 9.73 -1.45 -10.98
N PRO A 280 8.49 -0.98 -10.76
CA PRO A 280 7.61 -0.61 -11.84
C PRO A 280 8.15 0.61 -12.62
N ARG A 281 7.65 0.74 -13.84
CA ARG A 281 7.75 1.96 -14.65
C ARG A 281 6.49 2.80 -14.46
N TRP A 282 6.66 4.10 -14.26
CA TRP A 282 5.58 5.05 -14.05
C TRP A 282 4.57 5.11 -15.21
N ASP A 283 4.97 4.71 -16.41
CA ASP A 283 4.12 4.67 -17.62
C ASP A 283 3.82 3.25 -18.11
N GLY A 284 4.05 2.23 -17.27
CA GLY A 284 4.05 0.84 -17.70
C GLY A 284 2.75 0.05 -17.53
N GLY A 285 1.68 0.70 -17.05
CA GLY A 285 0.32 0.14 -17.00
C GLY A 285 0.00 -0.76 -15.79
N SER A 286 -1.25 -1.22 -15.72
CA SER A 286 -1.81 -1.94 -14.57
C SER A 286 -1.21 -3.34 -14.34
N ASP A 287 -0.65 -3.99 -15.38
CA ASP A 287 -0.08 -5.34 -15.26
C ASP A 287 1.15 -5.42 -14.33
N GLN A 288 1.71 -4.25 -13.98
CA GLN A 288 2.80 -4.11 -13.02
C GLN A 288 2.32 -4.20 -11.57
N ALA A 289 1.02 -4.10 -11.33
CA ALA A 289 0.37 -4.30 -10.04
C ALA A 289 -0.42 -5.62 -10.01
N SER A 290 0.00 -6.64 -10.77
CA SER A 290 -0.56 -7.99 -10.66
C SER A 290 -0.11 -8.68 -9.36
N CYS A 291 -0.92 -9.62 -8.90
CA CYS A 291 -0.54 -10.58 -7.85
C CYS A 291 0.84 -11.21 -8.14
N GLY A 292 1.70 -11.32 -7.12
CA GLY A 292 3.07 -11.84 -7.24
C GLY A 292 4.15 -10.79 -7.55
N ARG A 293 3.76 -9.53 -7.82
CA ARG A 293 4.71 -8.49 -8.23
C ARG A 293 5.54 -7.90 -7.07
N CYS A 294 4.86 -7.53 -5.99
CA CYS A 294 5.49 -6.87 -4.82
C CYS A 294 6.13 -7.90 -3.87
N HIS A 295 5.39 -8.96 -3.56
CA HIS A 295 5.84 -10.16 -2.85
C HIS A 295 5.32 -11.40 -3.61
N GLY A 296 5.94 -12.55 -3.37
CA GLY A 296 5.57 -13.84 -3.95
C GLY A 296 4.27 -14.40 -3.40
N LEU A 297 3.71 -15.37 -4.12
CA LEU A 297 2.46 -16.05 -3.77
C LEU A 297 2.69 -17.56 -3.68
N PRO A 298 3.11 -18.09 -2.52
CA PRO A 298 3.45 -17.36 -1.29
C PRO A 298 4.90 -16.81 -1.31
N PRO A 299 5.28 -15.95 -0.35
CA PRO A 299 6.66 -15.50 -0.19
C PRO A 299 7.63 -16.66 -0.01
N SER A 300 8.91 -16.48 -0.37
CA SER A 300 9.90 -17.58 -0.41
C SER A 300 10.19 -18.27 0.92
N ASN A 301 9.76 -17.71 2.05
CA ASN A 301 9.86 -18.31 3.38
C ASN A 301 8.63 -19.15 3.79
N HIS A 302 7.65 -19.32 2.92
CA HIS A 302 6.42 -20.06 3.23
C HIS A 302 6.45 -21.48 2.66
N ALA A 303 5.97 -22.43 3.47
CA ALA A 303 5.78 -23.83 3.06
C ALA A 303 4.35 -24.13 2.53
N ILE A 304 3.39 -23.22 2.73
CA ILE A 304 1.98 -23.38 2.35
C ILE A 304 1.44 -22.13 1.63
N ASP A 305 0.43 -22.32 0.77
CA ASP A 305 -0.19 -21.27 -0.06
C ASP A 305 -1.63 -20.91 0.35
N ALA A 306 -2.13 -21.48 1.45
CA ALA A 306 -3.41 -21.13 2.06
C ALA A 306 -3.29 -19.85 2.92
N CYS A 307 -3.06 -18.72 2.26
CA CYS A 307 -2.76 -17.43 2.91
C CYS A 307 -3.84 -17.03 3.93
N GLU A 308 -5.10 -17.30 3.63
CA GLU A 308 -6.24 -16.97 4.49
C GLU A 308 -6.25 -17.73 5.81
N LEU A 309 -5.38 -18.72 6.05
CA LEU A 309 -5.28 -19.36 7.36
C LEU A 309 -4.51 -18.52 8.35
N CYS A 310 -3.54 -17.75 7.87
CA CYS A 310 -2.64 -16.95 8.68
C CYS A 310 -2.87 -15.45 8.52
N HIS A 311 -3.31 -14.99 7.36
CA HIS A 311 -3.51 -13.58 7.06
C HIS A 311 -5.01 -13.23 7.01
N GLN A 312 -5.77 -13.74 7.98
CA GLN A 312 -7.25 -13.71 8.00
C GLN A 312 -7.85 -12.30 7.98
N GLU A 313 -7.15 -11.33 8.58
CA GLU A 313 -7.57 -9.92 8.58
C GLU A 313 -7.40 -9.25 7.21
N THR A 314 -6.52 -9.78 6.35
CA THR A 314 -6.14 -9.11 5.09
C THR A 314 -6.71 -9.83 3.87
N VAL A 315 -6.60 -11.16 3.82
CA VAL A 315 -6.95 -11.97 2.65
C VAL A 315 -7.93 -13.09 3.00
N SER A 316 -8.89 -13.30 2.10
CA SER A 316 -9.85 -14.40 2.16
C SER A 316 -9.59 -15.40 1.03
N SER A 317 -10.30 -16.54 1.07
CA SER A 317 -10.16 -17.64 0.11
C SER A 317 -10.16 -17.15 -1.34
N GLY A 318 -9.21 -17.63 -2.15
CA GLY A 318 -9.08 -17.23 -3.55
C GLY A 318 -8.29 -15.94 -3.76
N LEU A 319 -7.45 -15.53 -2.79
CA LEU A 319 -6.60 -14.33 -2.82
C LEU A 319 -7.40 -13.03 -2.96
N VAL A 320 -8.58 -12.97 -2.33
CA VAL A 320 -9.39 -11.76 -2.29
C VAL A 320 -8.96 -10.93 -1.09
N ILE A 321 -8.31 -9.80 -1.37
CA ILE A 321 -7.98 -8.78 -0.37
C ILE A 321 -9.28 -8.06 0.02
N HIS A 322 -9.70 -8.21 1.27
CA HIS A 322 -10.95 -7.66 1.78
C HIS A 322 -10.72 -6.45 2.68
N ASP A 323 -9.55 -6.35 3.30
CA ASP A 323 -9.05 -5.14 3.94
C ASP A 323 -7.86 -4.56 3.13
N LEU A 324 -8.18 -3.52 2.35
CA LEU A 324 -7.19 -2.83 1.50
C LEU A 324 -6.24 -1.95 2.31
N GLU A 325 -6.65 -1.50 3.51
CA GLU A 325 -5.80 -0.71 4.39
C GLU A 325 -4.75 -1.62 5.03
N ALA A 326 -5.17 -2.76 5.58
CA ALA A 326 -4.28 -3.77 6.15
C ALA A 326 -3.22 -4.24 5.14
N HIS A 327 -3.60 -4.50 3.89
CA HIS A 327 -2.66 -4.98 2.87
C HIS A 327 -1.50 -4.01 2.56
N LEU A 328 -1.66 -2.70 2.80
CA LEU A 328 -0.66 -1.67 2.50
C LEU A 328 -0.52 -0.63 3.63
N ASN A 329 -0.39 -1.08 4.89
CA ASN A 329 -0.23 -0.21 6.07
C ASN A 329 1.20 -0.16 6.66
N GLY A 330 2.16 -0.92 6.12
CA GLY A 330 3.51 -1.03 6.70
C GLY A 330 3.67 -2.12 7.75
N ARG A 331 2.77 -3.10 7.84
CA ARG A 331 2.82 -4.24 8.77
C ARG A 331 2.42 -5.53 8.07
N VAL A 332 2.63 -6.66 8.75
CA VAL A 332 2.17 -7.98 8.32
C VAL A 332 1.22 -8.48 9.39
N GLU A 333 -0.06 -8.59 9.06
CA GLU A 333 -1.09 -9.10 9.96
C GLU A 333 -1.03 -10.63 10.02
N VAL A 334 -1.01 -11.21 11.22
CA VAL A 334 -0.95 -12.67 11.42
C VAL A 334 -1.94 -13.10 12.49
N GLY A 335 -2.78 -14.07 12.14
CA GLY A 335 -3.91 -14.53 12.94
C GLY A 335 -5.07 -13.52 12.92
N ASP A 336 -5.84 -13.50 14.00
CA ASP A 336 -6.86 -12.49 14.30
C ASP A 336 -6.29 -11.28 15.10
N GLU A 337 -4.96 -11.09 15.06
CA GLU A 337 -4.21 -10.11 15.84
C GLU A 337 -4.32 -10.25 17.37
N SER A 338 -4.99 -11.29 17.88
CA SER A 338 -4.93 -11.60 19.30
C SER A 338 -3.52 -12.09 19.67
N SER A 339 -3.00 -11.57 20.79
CA SER A 339 -1.62 -11.84 21.17
C SER A 339 -1.39 -13.32 21.50
N GLY A 340 -0.37 -13.93 20.90
CA GLY A 340 0.07 -15.31 21.17
C GLY A 340 -0.63 -16.36 20.31
N CYS A 341 -0.62 -17.62 20.75
CA CYS A 341 -1.12 -18.76 19.97
C CYS A 341 -2.62 -18.64 19.61
N SER A 342 -3.39 -17.99 20.49
CA SER A 342 -4.81 -17.70 20.32
C SER A 342 -5.14 -16.91 19.05
N GLY A 343 -4.13 -16.24 18.48
CA GLY A 343 -4.20 -15.59 17.17
C GLY A 343 -4.67 -16.50 16.06
N CYS A 344 -4.29 -17.79 16.12
CA CYS A 344 -4.58 -18.75 15.07
C CYS A 344 -5.42 -19.94 15.56
N HIS A 345 -5.24 -20.35 16.82
CA HIS A 345 -5.92 -21.52 17.37
C HIS A 345 -6.07 -21.44 18.89
N GLY A 346 -7.06 -22.16 19.42
CA GLY A 346 -7.45 -22.04 20.81
C GLY A 346 -8.20 -20.73 21.07
N SER A 347 -8.14 -20.25 22.30
CA SER A 347 -8.85 -19.07 22.76
C SER A 347 -8.05 -18.34 23.84
N ALA A 348 -8.49 -17.13 24.20
CA ALA A 348 -7.91 -16.39 25.31
C ALA A 348 -7.90 -17.16 26.65
N SER A 349 -8.76 -18.18 26.80
CA SER A 349 -8.79 -19.04 28.00
C SER A 349 -7.80 -20.20 27.96
N SER A 350 -7.41 -20.64 26.76
CA SER A 350 -6.48 -21.75 26.54
C SER A 350 -5.99 -21.71 25.10
N PRO A 351 -4.67 -21.62 24.86
CA PRO A 351 -4.12 -21.67 23.51
C PRO A 351 -4.26 -23.05 22.87
N ALA A 352 -4.50 -24.12 23.64
CA ALA A 352 -4.77 -25.44 23.06
C ALA A 352 -6.14 -25.45 22.35
N PRO A 353 -6.26 -26.05 21.14
CA PRO A 353 -7.54 -26.20 20.44
C PRO A 353 -8.59 -26.88 21.34
N PRO A 354 -9.85 -26.42 21.33
CA PRO A 354 -10.51 -25.69 20.23
C PRO A 354 -10.64 -24.16 20.38
N PRO A 355 -10.90 -23.44 19.25
CA PRO A 355 -10.92 -23.94 17.88
C PRO A 355 -9.53 -24.37 17.37
N SER A 356 -9.48 -25.32 16.46
CA SER A 356 -8.28 -25.54 15.63
C SER A 356 -8.16 -24.48 14.54
N LEU A 357 -7.07 -24.53 13.75
CA LEU A 357 -6.78 -23.58 12.67
C LEU A 357 -7.94 -23.40 11.67
N PHE A 358 -8.72 -24.45 11.38
CA PHE A 358 -9.87 -24.39 10.48
C PHE A 358 -11.22 -24.27 11.22
N GLY A 359 -11.19 -23.85 12.48
CA GLY A 359 -12.38 -23.58 13.28
C GLY A 359 -13.05 -24.82 13.88
N GLU A 360 -12.48 -26.02 13.77
CA GLU A 360 -13.10 -27.21 14.36
C GLU A 360 -13.08 -27.15 15.88
N THR A 361 -14.18 -27.60 16.50
CA THR A 361 -14.37 -27.57 17.96
C THR A 361 -14.64 -28.94 18.57
N ARG A 362 -14.83 -29.96 17.74
CA ARG A 362 -15.25 -31.28 18.19
C ARG A 362 -14.04 -32.16 18.48
N THR A 363 -14.00 -32.80 19.65
CA THR A 363 -12.97 -33.79 20.02
C THR A 363 -12.89 -35.01 19.10
N SER A 364 -13.87 -35.19 18.19
CA SER A 364 -13.84 -36.21 17.15
C SER A 364 -12.96 -35.85 15.94
N THR A 365 -12.43 -34.63 15.86
CA THR A 365 -11.50 -34.20 14.81
C THR A 365 -10.06 -34.31 15.30
N THR A 366 -9.13 -34.65 14.40
CA THR A 366 -7.70 -34.79 14.74
C THR A 366 -7.10 -33.51 15.35
N PRO A 367 -7.37 -32.29 14.84
CA PRO A 367 -6.78 -31.07 15.38
C PRO A 367 -7.20 -30.71 16.82
N VAL A 368 -8.38 -31.16 17.27
CA VAL A 368 -8.87 -30.91 18.64
C VAL A 368 -8.60 -32.11 19.55
N GLY A 369 -9.10 -33.29 19.13
CA GLY A 369 -8.91 -34.57 19.82
C GLY A 369 -9.02 -34.51 21.33
N ALA A 370 -8.02 -35.09 22.01
CA ALA A 370 -7.97 -35.25 23.45
C ALA A 370 -7.21 -34.14 24.20
N HIS A 371 -6.92 -32.99 23.60
CA HIS A 371 -6.17 -31.91 24.28
C HIS A 371 -6.80 -31.51 25.62
N ALA A 372 -8.09 -31.13 25.60
CA ALA A 372 -8.78 -30.63 26.79
C ALA A 372 -8.84 -31.62 27.96
N VAL A 373 -8.79 -32.95 27.70
CA VAL A 373 -8.82 -33.93 28.79
C VAL A 373 -7.49 -34.05 29.54
N HIS A 374 -6.38 -33.63 28.93
CA HIS A 374 -5.06 -33.59 29.58
C HIS A 374 -4.91 -32.32 30.44
N LEU A 375 -5.46 -31.19 29.99
CA LEU A 375 -5.43 -29.92 30.74
C LEU A 375 -6.41 -29.90 31.92
N SER A 376 -7.47 -30.70 31.87
CA SER A 376 -8.50 -30.75 32.92
C SER A 376 -8.96 -32.19 33.16
N PRO A 377 -8.08 -33.06 33.71
CA PRO A 377 -8.40 -34.46 33.93
C PRO A 377 -9.48 -34.63 34.98
N ARG A 378 -10.41 -35.57 34.73
CA ARG A 378 -11.53 -35.87 35.64
C ARG A 378 -11.49 -37.30 36.19
N GLN A 379 -10.55 -38.09 35.71
CA GLN A 379 -10.41 -39.53 35.98
C GLN A 379 -9.64 -39.84 37.27
N GLY A 380 -9.08 -38.84 37.95
CA GLY A 380 -8.39 -39.05 39.24
C GLY A 380 -7.14 -39.93 39.14
N LEU A 381 -6.48 -39.94 37.98
CA LEU A 381 -5.24 -40.70 37.75
C LEU A 381 -3.97 -39.85 37.86
N ARG A 382 -4.11 -38.54 37.61
CA ARG A 382 -3.09 -37.47 37.69
C ARG A 382 -3.80 -36.11 37.66
N GLY A 383 -3.14 -35.05 38.14
CA GLY A 383 -3.59 -33.67 38.00
C GLY A 383 -3.39 -33.09 36.59
N PRO A 384 -3.70 -31.80 36.37
CA PRO A 384 -3.50 -31.14 35.08
C PRO A 384 -2.09 -31.33 34.51
N MET A 385 -2.01 -31.62 33.21
CA MET A 385 -0.77 -31.77 32.46
C MET A 385 -0.32 -30.43 31.88
N ALA A 386 0.96 -30.09 32.02
CA ALA A 386 1.55 -28.97 31.30
C ALA A 386 1.72 -29.36 29.82
N CYS A 387 1.68 -28.40 28.90
CA CYS A 387 1.78 -28.73 27.47
C CYS A 387 3.14 -29.38 27.14
N GLU A 388 4.21 -28.87 27.77
CA GLU A 388 5.58 -29.32 27.61
C GLU A 388 5.84 -30.74 28.12
N ASP A 389 4.97 -31.27 29.00
CA ASP A 389 5.03 -32.66 29.45
C ASP A 389 4.71 -33.62 28.29
N CYS A 390 3.86 -33.19 27.36
CA CYS A 390 3.43 -33.98 26.21
C CYS A 390 4.39 -33.79 25.04
N HIS A 391 4.50 -32.57 24.51
CA HIS A 391 5.21 -32.27 23.27
C HIS A 391 6.00 -30.97 23.36
N LEU A 392 6.82 -30.69 22.33
CA LEU A 392 7.46 -29.38 22.18
C LEU A 392 6.39 -28.32 21.92
N VAL A 393 6.30 -27.34 22.82
CA VAL A 393 5.42 -26.18 22.65
C VAL A 393 6.17 -25.14 21.81
N PRO A 394 5.63 -24.69 20.67
CA PRO A 394 6.26 -23.68 19.83
C PRO A 394 6.41 -22.33 20.57
N ASP A 395 7.62 -21.75 20.55
CA ASP A 395 7.87 -20.39 21.06
C ASP A 395 7.52 -19.31 20.02
N THR A 396 7.63 -19.65 18.73
CA THR A 396 7.35 -18.78 17.58
C THR A 396 6.63 -19.56 16.48
N THR A 397 6.04 -18.86 15.52
CA THR A 397 5.37 -19.49 14.37
C THR A 397 6.31 -20.40 13.57
N LEU A 398 7.59 -20.07 13.45
CA LEU A 398 8.58 -20.85 12.71
C LEU A 398 9.40 -21.80 13.59
N SER A 399 8.91 -22.11 14.81
CA SER A 399 9.56 -23.12 15.65
C SER A 399 9.46 -24.50 14.99
N LEU A 400 10.47 -25.33 15.24
CA LEU A 400 10.53 -26.70 14.75
C LEU A 400 9.23 -27.46 15.05
N GLY A 401 8.62 -28.04 14.02
CA GLY A 401 7.43 -28.88 14.15
C GLY A 401 6.10 -28.13 14.13
N HIS A 402 6.09 -26.85 13.73
CA HIS A 402 4.90 -26.00 13.74
C HIS A 402 4.41 -25.69 12.31
N ILE A 403 4.71 -24.51 11.76
CA ILE A 403 4.39 -24.15 10.37
C ILE A 403 5.65 -24.01 9.50
N ASP A 404 6.78 -24.52 10.00
CA ASP A 404 8.05 -24.59 9.28
C ASP A 404 8.07 -25.66 8.17
N SER A 405 7.07 -26.54 8.15
CA SER A 405 6.86 -27.58 7.15
C SER A 405 5.40 -27.56 6.63
N PRO A 406 5.10 -28.24 5.49
CA PRO A 406 3.72 -28.42 5.05
C PRO A 406 2.89 -29.15 6.10
N LEU A 407 1.62 -28.75 6.23
CA LEU A 407 0.68 -29.36 7.19
C LEU A 407 0.61 -30.90 7.04
N PRO A 408 0.41 -31.64 8.14
CA PRO A 408 0.15 -31.16 9.52
C PRO A 408 1.41 -30.91 10.36
N ALA A 409 1.29 -30.05 11.38
CA ALA A 409 2.34 -29.81 12.37
C ALA A 409 2.77 -31.10 13.08
N GLU A 410 4.08 -31.27 13.28
CA GLU A 410 4.68 -32.44 13.92
C GLU A 410 4.54 -32.36 15.44
N VAL A 411 3.78 -33.31 16.03
CA VAL A 411 3.62 -33.39 17.50
C VAL A 411 4.90 -33.87 18.19
N PHE A 412 5.68 -34.73 17.54
CA PHE A 412 6.93 -35.28 18.09
C PHE A 412 8.07 -35.20 17.05
N PRO A 413 8.63 -34.01 16.79
CA PRO A 413 9.77 -33.90 15.89
C PRO A 413 10.97 -34.67 16.46
N VAL A 414 11.71 -35.36 15.60
CA VAL A 414 12.86 -36.20 15.99
C VAL A 414 13.87 -35.35 16.79
N GLU A 415 14.43 -35.91 17.87
CA GLU A 415 15.40 -35.27 18.78
C GLU A 415 14.85 -34.21 19.77
N SER A 416 13.55 -33.86 19.73
CA SER A 416 12.98 -32.74 20.51
C SER A 416 12.18 -33.12 21.78
N TRP A 417 11.98 -34.42 22.02
CA TRP A 417 11.18 -34.93 23.14
C TRP A 417 12.02 -35.39 24.34
N SER A 418 13.35 -35.40 24.23
CA SER A 418 14.24 -35.75 25.34
C SER A 418 14.07 -34.78 26.50
N GLY A 419 13.88 -35.31 27.71
CA GLY A 419 13.64 -34.52 28.93
C GLY A 419 12.18 -34.14 29.20
N ARG A 420 11.22 -34.61 28.38
CA ARG A 420 9.78 -34.45 28.63
C ARG A 420 9.20 -35.66 29.32
N LEU A 421 8.12 -35.48 30.07
CA LEU A 421 7.44 -36.56 30.78
C LEU A 421 6.93 -37.66 29.84
N ALA A 422 6.42 -37.31 28.66
CA ALA A 422 5.97 -38.28 27.65
C ALA A 422 7.07 -39.28 27.25
N ALA A 423 8.34 -38.89 27.40
CA ALA A 423 9.51 -39.68 27.05
C ALA A 423 10.26 -40.29 28.25
N ALA A 424 9.68 -40.21 29.46
CA ALA A 424 10.27 -40.85 30.62
C ALA A 424 10.38 -42.38 30.44
N ASP A 425 11.26 -43.01 31.21
CA ASP A 425 11.54 -44.47 31.12
C ASP A 425 11.93 -44.92 29.69
N ASP A 426 12.71 -44.09 28.98
CA ASP A 426 13.19 -44.29 27.61
C ASP A 426 12.07 -44.45 26.55
N ALA A 427 10.85 -44.02 26.84
CA ALA A 427 9.74 -44.02 25.90
C ALA A 427 10.08 -43.18 24.64
N GLN A 428 9.53 -43.57 23.49
CA GLN A 428 9.77 -42.92 22.19
C GLN A 428 8.43 -42.39 21.62
N PRO A 429 7.88 -41.29 22.18
CA PRO A 429 6.55 -40.82 21.81
C PRO A 429 6.36 -40.65 20.30
N ALA A 430 5.28 -41.22 19.78
CA ALA A 430 4.91 -41.06 18.39
C ALA A 430 3.40 -40.81 18.24
N PHE A 431 3.06 -40.09 17.17
CA PHE A 431 1.69 -39.86 16.75
C PHE A 431 1.56 -40.16 15.26
N ASP A 432 0.71 -41.12 14.92
CA ASP A 432 0.37 -41.47 13.55
C ASP A 432 -0.86 -40.64 13.13
N HIS A 433 -0.67 -39.72 12.18
CA HIS A 433 -1.74 -38.85 11.68
C HIS A 433 -2.79 -39.59 10.82
N GLU A 434 -2.43 -40.71 10.18
CA GLU A 434 -3.33 -41.51 9.35
C GLU A 434 -4.28 -42.33 10.23
N THR A 435 -3.73 -43.04 11.21
CA THR A 435 -4.53 -43.86 12.14
C THR A 435 -5.06 -43.08 13.33
N ARG A 436 -4.52 -41.87 13.59
CA ARG A 436 -4.84 -40.95 14.70
C ARG A 436 -4.51 -41.55 16.06
N ARG A 437 -3.49 -42.40 16.11
CA ARG A 437 -3.10 -43.15 17.31
C ARG A 437 -1.78 -42.61 17.86
N CYS A 438 -1.72 -42.54 19.18
CA CYS A 438 -0.47 -42.35 19.89
C CYS A 438 0.20 -43.73 20.05
N SER A 439 1.53 -43.77 20.16
CA SER A 439 2.27 -44.97 20.55
C SER A 439 3.53 -44.60 21.31
N ASP A 440 4.04 -45.55 22.09
CA ASP A 440 5.32 -45.43 22.79
C ASP A 440 5.45 -44.17 23.67
N VAL A 441 4.31 -43.72 24.22
CA VAL A 441 4.22 -42.61 25.18
C VAL A 441 4.26 -43.17 26.61
N TYR A 442 5.12 -42.63 27.47
CA TYR A 442 5.29 -43.05 28.87
C TYR A 442 3.95 -43.13 29.61
N CYS A 443 3.17 -42.05 29.61
CA CYS A 443 1.86 -41.94 30.27
C CYS A 443 0.80 -42.93 29.72
N HIS A 444 1.05 -43.55 28.57
CA HIS A 444 0.19 -44.56 27.95
C HIS A 444 0.80 -45.97 27.99
N GLY A 445 1.80 -46.20 28.86
CA GLY A 445 2.41 -47.52 29.06
C GLY A 445 3.50 -47.89 28.05
N GLY A 446 4.09 -46.89 27.38
CA GLY A 446 5.13 -47.05 26.36
C GLY A 446 6.58 -47.10 26.86
N GLY A 447 6.83 -46.88 28.16
CA GLY A 447 8.18 -46.92 28.74
C GLY A 447 8.79 -48.33 28.76
N THR A 448 10.12 -48.42 28.94
CA THR A 448 10.89 -49.67 29.02
C THR A 448 10.35 -50.66 30.06
N THR A 449 9.85 -50.15 31.18
CA THR A 449 9.29 -50.95 32.26
C THR A 449 7.86 -51.38 31.93
N LEU A 450 6.98 -50.44 31.60
CA LEU A 450 5.57 -50.72 31.36
C LEU A 450 5.31 -51.48 30.06
N SER A 451 6.21 -51.39 29.08
CA SER A 451 6.14 -52.18 27.84
C SER A 451 6.28 -53.69 28.07
N GLN A 452 6.85 -54.11 29.21
CA GLN A 452 6.99 -55.53 29.57
C GLN A 452 5.71 -56.12 30.21
N ASP A 453 4.74 -55.29 30.58
CA ASP A 453 3.48 -55.76 31.14
C ASP A 453 2.59 -56.40 30.05
N THR A 454 2.27 -57.67 30.18
CA THR A 454 1.53 -58.42 29.15
C THR A 454 0.04 -58.57 29.46
N SER A 455 -0.47 -57.79 30.41
CA SER A 455 -1.89 -57.75 30.75
C SER A 455 -2.76 -57.41 29.54
N VAL A 456 -3.88 -58.13 29.41
CA VAL A 456 -4.73 -58.12 28.20
C VAL A 456 -5.46 -56.80 27.96
N ASP A 457 -5.67 -56.00 29.00
CA ASP A 457 -6.45 -54.76 28.94
C ASP A 457 -5.58 -53.50 28.74
N VAL A 458 -4.26 -53.64 28.61
CA VAL A 458 -3.34 -52.51 28.44
C VAL A 458 -3.47 -51.94 27.02
N ASN A 459 -3.83 -50.66 26.93
CA ASN A 459 -4.01 -49.88 25.71
C ASN A 459 -2.82 -48.92 25.50
N ARG A 460 -1.78 -49.39 24.82
CA ARG A 460 -0.60 -48.56 24.46
C ARG A 460 -0.76 -47.72 23.21
N THR A 461 -1.88 -47.91 22.50
CA THR A 461 -2.13 -47.22 21.23
C THR A 461 -3.46 -46.47 21.21
N PRO A 462 -3.72 -45.59 22.19
CA PRO A 462 -5.01 -44.95 22.31
C PRO A 462 -5.36 -44.11 21.08
N LEU A 463 -6.64 -44.07 20.73
CA LEU A 463 -7.15 -43.28 19.62
C LEU A 463 -7.41 -41.83 20.07
N TRP A 464 -6.64 -40.87 19.55
CA TRP A 464 -6.65 -39.45 19.94
C TRP A 464 -8.02 -38.79 19.88
N THR A 465 -8.85 -39.22 18.92
CA THR A 465 -10.19 -38.65 18.68
C THR A 465 -11.32 -39.37 19.43
N ARG A 466 -11.00 -40.39 20.24
CA ARG A 466 -12.00 -41.23 20.94
C ARG A 466 -12.21 -40.82 22.39
N VAL A 467 -12.35 -39.52 22.62
CA VAL A 467 -12.54 -38.92 23.95
C VAL A 467 -13.83 -39.44 24.63
N GLY A 468 -13.72 -39.80 25.90
CA GLY A 468 -14.86 -40.23 26.73
C GLY A 468 -15.36 -41.66 26.48
N ARG A 469 -14.59 -42.50 25.76
CA ARG A 469 -14.97 -43.90 25.44
C ARG A 469 -13.99 -44.93 26.03
N GLN A 470 -13.56 -44.71 27.27
CA GLN A 470 -12.74 -45.62 28.07
C GLN A 470 -11.35 -45.95 27.47
N GLU A 471 -10.74 -45.01 26.75
CA GLU A 471 -9.35 -45.18 26.29
C GLU A 471 -8.34 -45.14 27.44
N VAL A 472 -8.67 -44.45 28.54
CA VAL A 472 -7.85 -44.34 29.75
C VAL A 472 -8.73 -44.64 30.96
N VAL A 473 -8.48 -45.78 31.60
CA VAL A 473 -9.12 -46.27 32.84
C VAL A 473 -8.08 -47.07 33.64
N CYS A 474 -8.31 -47.34 34.93
CA CYS A 474 -7.42 -48.26 35.66
C CYS A 474 -7.33 -49.60 34.90
N GLY A 475 -6.12 -50.10 34.68
CA GLY A 475 -5.86 -51.31 33.87
C GLY A 475 -5.43 -51.03 32.43
N SER A 476 -5.65 -49.81 31.91
CA SER A 476 -5.34 -49.48 30.51
C SER A 476 -3.88 -49.09 30.29
N CYS A 477 -3.13 -48.69 31.33
CA CYS A 477 -1.71 -48.30 31.19
C CYS A 477 -0.76 -49.41 31.65
N HIS A 478 -1.15 -50.11 32.72
CA HIS A 478 -0.51 -51.30 33.28
C HIS A 478 -1.61 -52.20 33.87
N GLY A 479 -1.31 -53.48 34.07
CA GLY A 479 -2.21 -54.43 34.70
C GLY A 479 -2.53 -54.08 36.15
N LEU A 480 -3.66 -54.58 36.65
CA LEU A 480 -4.06 -54.43 38.06
C LEU A 480 -4.14 -55.82 38.73
N PRO A 481 -3.04 -56.35 39.29
CA PRO A 481 -1.68 -55.82 39.29
C PRO A 481 -0.91 -56.09 37.98
N PRO A 482 0.27 -55.45 37.76
CA PRO A 482 1.12 -55.75 36.61
C PRO A 482 1.56 -57.21 36.54
N THR A 483 1.88 -57.74 35.36
CA THR A 483 2.41 -59.12 35.23
C THR A 483 3.87 -59.27 35.67
N LEU A 484 4.51 -58.18 36.09
CA LEU A 484 5.93 -58.13 36.45
C LEU A 484 6.15 -58.64 37.87
N TRP A 485 7.16 -59.49 38.06
CA TRP A 485 7.58 -59.92 39.40
C TRP A 485 7.97 -58.70 40.26
N PRO A 486 7.59 -58.62 41.55
CA PRO A 486 7.02 -59.66 42.42
C PRO A 486 5.48 -59.69 42.54
N HIS A 487 4.73 -59.09 41.61
CA HIS A 487 3.27 -59.06 41.69
C HIS A 487 2.66 -60.46 41.57
N ASN A 488 1.62 -60.72 42.38
CA ASN A 488 0.81 -61.93 42.31
C ASN A 488 -0.55 -61.59 41.70
N PRO A 489 -1.04 -62.31 40.68
CA PRO A 489 -2.31 -62.01 40.01
C PRO A 489 -3.55 -62.04 40.92
N ASN A 490 -3.46 -62.57 42.14
CA ASN A 490 -4.56 -62.59 43.10
C ASN A 490 -4.55 -61.43 44.12
N MET A 491 -3.65 -60.46 43.98
CA MET A 491 -3.65 -59.26 44.83
C MET A 491 -4.92 -58.43 44.58
N ALA A 492 -5.55 -57.96 45.65
CA ALA A 492 -6.63 -56.98 45.56
C ALA A 492 -6.05 -55.58 45.36
N ILE A 493 -6.84 -54.66 44.78
CA ILE A 493 -6.40 -53.27 44.59
C ILE A 493 -6.06 -52.56 45.90
N SER A 494 -6.70 -52.96 47.01
CA SER A 494 -6.37 -52.47 48.36
C SER A 494 -5.03 -52.97 48.89
N ASP A 495 -4.46 -54.03 48.30
CA ASP A 495 -3.15 -54.56 48.72
C ASP A 495 -2.00 -53.72 48.13
N CYS A 496 -2.26 -52.90 47.10
CA CYS A 496 -1.24 -52.07 46.45
C CYS A 496 -0.57 -51.10 47.43
N VAL A 497 -1.30 -50.59 48.44
CA VAL A 497 -0.77 -49.68 49.47
C VAL A 497 0.36 -50.29 50.29
N LEU A 498 0.48 -51.63 50.34
CA LEU A 498 1.51 -52.31 51.12
C LEU A 498 2.91 -52.06 50.56
N CYS A 499 3.02 -51.84 49.25
CA CYS A 499 4.28 -51.58 48.54
C CYS A 499 4.32 -50.18 47.92
N HIS A 500 3.19 -49.69 47.42
CA HIS A 500 3.07 -48.41 46.71
C HIS A 500 2.38 -47.34 47.58
N ALA A 501 2.71 -47.28 48.87
CA ALA A 501 2.04 -46.44 49.86
C ALA A 501 2.10 -44.94 49.54
N SER A 502 3.11 -44.50 48.79
CA SER A 502 3.30 -43.10 48.39
C SER A 502 2.36 -42.72 47.21
N VAL A 503 2.03 -43.69 46.36
CA VAL A 503 1.19 -43.50 45.17
C VAL A 503 -0.28 -43.82 45.41
N VAL A 504 -0.62 -44.82 46.22
CA VAL A 504 -2.01 -45.27 46.45
C VAL A 504 -2.41 -45.32 47.93
N ASP A 505 -3.70 -45.14 48.21
CA ASP A 505 -4.27 -45.23 49.56
C ASP A 505 -4.79 -46.63 49.92
N GLU A 506 -5.30 -46.80 51.15
CA GLU A 506 -5.83 -48.07 51.66
C GLU A 506 -7.06 -48.62 50.92
N TYR A 507 -7.69 -47.78 50.08
CA TYR A 507 -8.82 -48.14 49.23
C TYR A 507 -8.39 -48.41 47.77
N GLY A 508 -7.11 -48.23 47.44
CA GLY A 508 -6.59 -48.34 46.09
C GLY A 508 -6.81 -47.09 45.22
N ASN A 509 -7.15 -45.94 45.82
CA ASN A 509 -7.21 -44.68 45.09
C ASN A 509 -5.82 -44.07 44.95
N ILE A 510 -5.59 -43.37 43.85
CA ILE A 510 -4.37 -42.57 43.66
C ILE A 510 -4.33 -41.44 44.68
N ARG A 511 -3.16 -41.25 45.31
CA ARG A 511 -2.88 -40.15 46.22
C ARG A 511 -2.59 -38.88 45.44
N PHE A 512 -3.16 -37.80 45.94
CA PHE A 512 -2.96 -36.45 45.44
C PHE A 512 -2.54 -35.53 46.56
N GLU A 513 -1.55 -34.69 46.30
CA GLU A 513 -1.13 -33.61 47.19
C GLU A 513 -1.49 -32.24 46.60
N GLY A 514 -1.78 -31.25 47.46
CA GLY A 514 -2.09 -29.89 47.03
C GLY A 514 -3.59 -29.60 46.84
N ALA A 515 -3.89 -28.40 46.31
CA ALA A 515 -5.27 -27.94 46.10
C ALA A 515 -5.94 -28.68 44.91
N PRO A 516 -7.29 -28.79 44.85
CA PRO A 516 -8.00 -29.55 43.81
C PRO A 516 -7.65 -29.22 42.35
N ASN A 517 -7.13 -28.01 42.07
CA ASN A 517 -6.78 -27.56 40.71
C ASN A 517 -5.27 -27.62 40.41
N ALA A 518 -4.45 -28.03 41.39
CA ALA A 518 -2.99 -28.14 41.29
C ALA A 518 -2.50 -29.49 41.85
N SER A 519 -3.40 -30.47 41.92
CA SER A 519 -3.17 -31.74 42.59
C SER A 519 -2.02 -32.49 41.94
N VAL A 520 -0.88 -32.62 42.60
CA VAL A 520 0.25 -33.41 42.14
C VAL A 520 0.12 -34.85 42.62
N SER A 521 0.62 -35.81 41.85
CA SER A 521 0.58 -37.23 42.18
C SER A 521 1.83 -37.91 41.65
N GLU A 522 2.42 -38.78 42.46
CA GLU A 522 3.57 -39.63 42.10
C GLU A 522 3.18 -40.77 41.12
N HIS A 523 1.89 -40.94 40.79
CA HIS A 523 1.47 -42.04 39.92
C HIS A 523 1.97 -41.93 38.47
N ILE A 524 2.09 -40.71 37.95
CA ILE A 524 2.55 -40.42 36.58
C ILE A 524 3.41 -39.14 36.63
N ASP A 525 4.62 -39.27 37.16
CA ASP A 525 5.59 -38.18 37.36
C ASP A 525 6.94 -38.39 36.65
N GLY A 526 7.13 -39.56 36.03
CA GLY A 526 8.34 -39.88 35.27
C GLY A 526 9.42 -40.57 36.11
N GLU A 527 9.19 -40.76 37.41
CA GLU A 527 10.06 -41.53 38.28
C GLU A 527 9.49 -42.94 38.47
N ILE A 528 10.39 -43.91 38.68
CA ILE A 528 10.00 -45.26 39.10
C ILE A 528 10.48 -45.40 40.53
N ASP A 529 9.59 -45.16 41.48
CA ASP A 529 9.87 -45.34 42.89
C ASP A 529 10.20 -46.80 43.16
N ARG A 530 11.40 -47.04 43.72
CA ARG A 530 11.95 -48.37 43.98
C ARG A 530 11.70 -48.85 45.40
#